data_AF-R7J5D9-F1
#
_entry.id   AF-R7J5D9-F1
#
_cell.length_a   1.000
_cell.length_b   1.000
_cell.length_c   1.000
_cell.angle_alpha   90.00
_cell.angle_beta   90.00
_cell.angle_gamma   90.00
#
_symmetry.space_group_name_H-M   'P 1'
#
loop_
_entity.id
_entity.type
_entity.pdbx_description
1 polymer ?
#
loop_
_entity_poly.entity_id
_entity_poly.type
_entity_poly.pdbx_seq_one_letter_code
_entity_poly.pdbx_strand_id
1 'polypeptide(L)' 'MYRKLMRNGNGWALTVNKTILELLKVNPETDLVEYTVEAGKLIITKSDKKRDDI' A
#
# COMPACT_ATOMS: atom_id res chain seq x y z
N MET A 1 -7.87 -6.71 11.88
CA MET A 1 -6.53 -6.83 12.49
C MET A 1 -6.06 -5.43 12.85
N TYR A 2 -5.69 -5.18 14.11
CA TYR A 2 -5.17 -3.87 14.51
C TYR A 2 -3.67 -3.80 14.24
N ARG A 3 -3.22 -2.72 13.59
CA ARG A 3 -1.81 -2.46 13.27
C ARG A 3 -1.47 -1.05 13.72
N LYS A 4 -0.28 -0.86 14.29
CA LYS A 4 0.24 0.46 14.63
C LYS A 4 1.05 0.98 13.44
N LEU A 5 0.94 2.28 13.18
CA LEU A 5 1.84 2.94 12.24
C LEU A 5 3.27 2.95 12.80
N MET A 6 4.23 2.75 11.92
CA MET A 6 5.64 2.82 12.23
C MET A 6 6.19 4.14 11.72
N ARG A 7 7.09 4.77 12.47
CA ARG A 7 7.73 5.99 12.03
C ARG A 7 8.67 5.68 10.86
N ASN A 8 8.60 6.48 9.79
CA ASN A 8 9.48 6.38 8.63
C ASN A 8 9.95 7.78 8.23
N GLY A 9 11.13 8.19 8.71
CA GLY A 9 11.62 9.57 8.59
C GLY A 9 10.65 10.59 9.19
N ASN A 10 10.23 11.56 8.37
CA ASN A 10 9.24 12.57 8.70
C ASN A 10 7.78 12.09 8.49
N GLY A 11 7.59 10.85 8.05
CA GLY A 11 6.27 10.27 7.80
C GLY A 11 5.98 9.03 8.66
N TRP A 12 4.91 8.35 8.27
CA TRP A 12 4.44 7.12 8.89
C TRP A 12 4.23 6.05 7.81
N ALA A 13 4.49 4.80 8.17
CA ALA A 13 4.31 3.66 7.30
C ALA A 13 3.40 2.61 7.95
N LEU A 14 2.61 1.93 7.11
CA LEU A 14 1.83 0.75 7.49
C LEU A 14 2.45 -0.48 6.82
N THR A 15 2.71 -1.53 7.59
CA THR A 15 3.20 -2.80 7.04
C THR A 15 2.04 -3.68 6.58
N VAL A 16 2.10 -4.08 5.31
CA VAL A 16 1.22 -5.08 4.74
C VAL A 16 1.99 -6.40 4.70
N ASN A 17 1.40 -7.47 5.24
CA ASN A 17 2.03 -8.79 5.22
C ASN A 17 2.01 -9.38 3.81
N LYS A 18 3.06 -10.15 3.46
CA LYS A 18 3.21 -10.83 2.17
C LYS A 18 1.95 -11.58 1.71
N THR A 19 1.28 -12.31 2.61
CA THR A 19 0.04 -13.05 2.29
C THR A 19 -1.07 -12.13 1.78
N ILE A 20 -1.20 -10.91 2.31
CA ILE A 20 -2.20 -9.95 1.83
C ILE A 20 -1.82 -9.46 0.42
N LEU A 21 -0.54 -9.19 0.17
CA LEU A 21 -0.06 -8.79 -1.17
C LEU A 21 -0.29 -9.90 -2.21
N GLU A 22 -0.04 -11.16 -1.84
CA GLU A 22 -0.27 -12.33 -2.69
C GLU A 22 -1.76 -12.48 -3.04
N LEU A 23 -2.66 -12.33 -2.05
CA LEU A 23 -4.12 -12.36 -2.28
C LEU A 23 -4.57 -11.24 -3.21
N LEU A 24 -3.98 -10.05 -3.10
CA LEU A 24 -4.24 -8.91 -3.98
C LEU A 24 -3.52 -9.01 -5.34
N LYS A 25 -2.67 -10.03 -5.53
CA LYS A 25 -1.82 -10.21 -6.71
C LYS A 25 -1.00 -8.95 -7.02
N VAL A 26 -0.45 -8.32 -5.99
CA VAL A 26 0.40 -7.13 -6.11
C VAL A 26 1.87 -7.54 -5.95
N ASN A 27 2.70 -7.25 -6.95
CA ASN A 27 4.14 -7.37 -6.83
C ASN A 27 4.73 -6.05 -6.28
N PRO A 28 5.25 -6.00 -5.04
CA PRO A 28 5.73 -4.76 -4.44
C PRO A 28 6.97 -4.15 -5.12
N GLU A 29 7.65 -4.90 -5.99
CA GLU A 29 8.82 -4.38 -6.72
C GLU A 29 8.44 -3.60 -7.99
N THR A 30 7.32 -3.96 -8.62
CA THR A 30 6.94 -3.46 -9.96
C THR A 30 5.57 -2.78 -9.99
N ASP A 31 4.65 -3.21 -9.13
CA ASP A 31 3.27 -2.74 -9.13
C ASP A 31 3.15 -1.51 -8.24
N LEU A 32 2.48 -0.49 -8.76
CA LEU A 32 2.07 0.65 -7.94
C LEU A 32 0.70 0.36 -7.31
N VAL A 33 0.45 1.04 -6.19
CA VAL A 33 -0.86 1.08 -5.55
C VAL A 33 -1.34 2.52 -5.50
N GLU A 34 -2.64 2.70 -5.67
CA GLU A 34 -3.30 3.99 -5.48
C GLU A 34 -3.96 4.00 -4.11
N TYR A 35 -3.95 5.15 -3.44
CA TYR A 35 -4.77 5.33 -2.26
C TYR A 35 -5.78 6.45 -2.48
N THR A 36 -6.99 6.24 -1.98
CA THR A 36 -8.05 7.24 -1.94
C THR A 36 -8.57 7.37 -0.52
N VAL A 37 -9.06 8.57 -0.18
CA VAL A 37 -9.67 8.83 1.13
C VAL A 37 -11.15 9.11 0.91
N GLU A 38 -12.00 8.25 1.46
CA GLU A 38 -13.45 8.37 1.33
C GLU A 38 -14.12 8.08 2.67
N ALA A 39 -15.00 8.98 3.13
CA ALA A 39 -15.78 8.81 4.36
C ALA A 39 -14.94 8.39 5.59
N GLY A 40 -13.75 8.98 5.74
CA GLY A 40 -12.84 8.66 6.85
C GLY A 40 -12.09 7.33 6.72
N LYS A 41 -12.13 6.69 5.54
CA LYS A 41 -11.42 5.45 5.23
C LYS A 41 -10.30 5.70 4.24
N LEU A 42 -9.14 5.10 4.46
CA LEU A 42 -8.09 4.98 3.46
C LEU A 42 -8.32 3.68 2.69
N ILE A 43 -8.61 3.80 1.39
CA ILE A 43 -8.82 2.66 0.50
C ILE A 43 -7.58 2.54 -0.37
N ILE A 44 -6.98 1.36 -0.44
CA ILE A 44 -5.78 1.09 -1.23
C ILE A 44 -6.14 0.08 -2.31
N THR A 45 -5.89 0.42 -3.57
CA THR A 45 -6.19 -0.42 -4.73
C THR A 45 -4.92 -0.68 -5.56
N LYS A 46 -4.90 -1.81 -6.27
CA LYS A 46 -3.86 -2.06 -7.27
C LYS A 46 -3.98 -1.01 -8.37
N SER A 47 -2.87 -0.40 -8.76
CA SER A 47 -2.83 0.50 -9.90
C SER A 47 -2.56 -0.27 -11.19
N ASP A 48 -3.17 0.19 -12.29
CA ASP A 48 -2.79 -0.26 -13.64
C ASP A 48 -1.46 0.35 -14.09
N LYS A 49 -0.98 1.40 -13.39
CA LYS A 49 0.34 1.97 -13.63
C LYS A 49 1.43 1.06 -13.05
N LYS A 50 2.50 0.89 -13.81
CA LYS A 50 3.72 0.22 -13.35
C LYS A 50 4.73 1.24 -12.90
N ARG A 51 5.64 0.80 -12.03
CA ARG A 51 6.77 1.61 -11.61
C ARG A 51 7.75 1.67 -12.79
N ASP A 52 7.67 2.73 -13.59
CA ASP A 52 8.60 2.94 -14.68
C ASP A 52 9.86 3.71 -14.22
N ASP A 53 9.79 4.58 -13.18
CA ASP A 53 10.93 5.35 -12.64
C ASP A 53 10.61 6.40 -11.52
N ILE A 54 10.12 5.97 -10.35
CA ILE A 54 10.63 6.56 -9.08
C ILE A 54 11.85 5.77 -8.66
#